data_AF-A0A0L8FKV5-F1
#
_entry.id   AF-A0A0L8FKV5-F1
#
_cell.length_a   1.000
_cell.length_b   1.000
_cell.length_c   1.000
_cell.angle_alpha   90.00
_cell.angle_beta   90.00
_cell.angle_gamma   90.00
#
_symmetry.space_group_name_H-M   'P 1'
#
loop_
_entity.id
_entity.type
_entity.pdbx_description
1 polymer ?
#
loop_
_entity_poly.entity_id
_entity_poly.type
_entity_poly.pdbx_seq_one_letter_code
_entity_poly.pdbx_strand_id
1 'polypeptide(L)'
;TLQALHQIKQMLSQMHSIKTDQSESKNIYAFEILLTYLALQVFCDPQNCLDVIQDSLSCCENAVKKRVKSSEDEPDWLDVLLDVLIAMMTHPSKLSRAIATSIFSAVTDHITPLSLGLLTEILMKKTTDMANDEDFMFGDEEGESEEEDVEMSEKGADDDEDEEEEEEEDDDDEEEEEDKDGNAAETNMEVDEDFRQKVKNALGDAADNTDDSEEELSDLSDSEMIKHDAALAAAFRSRNRSEIKKVSNDKKQQLITLKIRLLDFIEVLIKQNHKAEIVTLLFRPLLELRDSSERNRIEVTLGEKAIRLYRQLYKSKGVGFWSY
;
A
#
# COMPACT_ATOMS: atom_id res chain seq x y z
N THR A 1 -0.82 -26.05 4.42
CA THR A 1 -2.12 -25.98 3.69
C THR A 1 -3.20 -26.89 4.27
N LEU A 2 -3.11 -28.22 4.19
CA LEU A 2 -4.16 -29.14 4.68
C LEU A 2 -4.48 -28.98 6.18
N GLN A 3 -3.47 -28.75 7.01
CA GLN A 3 -3.65 -28.50 8.43
C GLN A 3 -4.39 -27.19 8.72
N ALA A 4 -4.07 -26.11 8.00
CA ALA A 4 -4.75 -24.83 8.14
C ALA A 4 -6.22 -24.91 7.69
N LEU A 5 -6.49 -25.58 6.56
CA LEU A 5 -7.86 -25.84 6.13
C LEU A 5 -8.65 -26.69 7.14
N HIS A 6 -7.98 -27.64 7.80
CA HIS A 6 -8.60 -28.42 8.88
C HIS A 6 -8.93 -27.54 10.10
N GLN A 7 -8.01 -26.66 10.50
CA GLN A 7 -8.23 -25.71 11.61
C GLN A 7 -9.37 -24.73 11.31
N ILE A 8 -9.42 -24.17 10.10
CA ILE A 8 -10.52 -23.30 9.65
C ILE A 8 -11.85 -24.06 9.72
N LYS A 9 -11.91 -25.27 9.17
CA LYS A 9 -13.13 -26.11 9.22
C LYS A 9 -13.56 -26.41 10.66
N GLN A 10 -12.61 -26.67 11.54
CA GLN A 10 -12.89 -26.91 12.96
C GLN A 10 -13.46 -25.65 13.63
N MET A 11 -12.89 -24.47 13.38
CA MET A 11 -13.40 -23.21 13.92
C MET A 11 -14.78 -22.84 13.38
N LEU A 12 -15.02 -22.96 12.07
CA LEU A 12 -16.36 -22.75 11.48
C LEU A 12 -17.41 -23.68 12.12
N SER A 13 -17.04 -24.94 12.37
CA SER A 13 -17.92 -25.90 13.04
C SER A 13 -18.20 -25.51 14.49
N GLN A 14 -17.22 -24.94 15.20
CA GLN A 14 -17.39 -24.42 16.55
C GLN A 14 -18.30 -23.19 16.56
N MET A 15 -18.12 -22.25 15.65
CA MET A 15 -18.93 -21.03 15.55
C MET A 15 -20.41 -21.35 15.31
N HIS A 16 -20.72 -22.27 14.38
CA HIS A 16 -22.10 -22.72 14.13
C HIS A 16 -22.77 -23.40 15.36
N SER A 17 -21.99 -23.86 16.33
CA SER A 17 -22.52 -24.53 17.53
C SER A 17 -22.92 -23.58 18.65
N ILE A 18 -22.58 -22.29 18.54
CA ILE A 18 -22.75 -21.30 19.59
C ILE A 18 -24.13 -20.65 19.48
N LYS A 19 -24.86 -20.63 20.59
CA LYS A 19 -26.13 -19.89 20.71
C LYS A 19 -25.81 -18.41 20.83
N THR A 20 -26.29 -17.60 19.90
CA THR A 20 -25.92 -16.19 19.78
C THR A 20 -27.08 -15.22 20.00
N ASP A 21 -26.75 -14.10 20.63
CA ASP A 21 -27.56 -12.88 20.59
C ASP A 21 -27.34 -12.12 19.27
N GLN A 22 -28.17 -11.10 18.99
CA GLN A 22 -28.14 -10.40 17.69
C GLN A 22 -26.80 -9.72 17.37
N SER A 23 -26.07 -9.18 18.36
CA SER A 23 -24.72 -8.62 18.15
C SER A 23 -23.68 -9.70 17.90
N GLU A 24 -23.71 -10.79 18.66
CA GLU A 24 -22.80 -11.92 18.49
C GLU A 24 -23.02 -12.62 17.15
N SER A 25 -24.27 -12.62 16.63
CA SER A 25 -24.58 -13.15 15.31
C SER A 25 -23.92 -12.38 14.16
N LYS A 26 -23.76 -11.05 14.29
CA LYS A 26 -23.04 -10.24 13.30
C LYS A 26 -21.54 -10.56 13.32
N ASN A 27 -20.96 -10.71 14.52
CA ASN A 27 -19.54 -11.04 14.67
C ASN A 27 -19.23 -12.42 14.10
N ILE A 28 -20.07 -13.42 14.42
CA ILE A 28 -19.95 -14.76 13.85
C ILE A 28 -19.98 -14.70 12.32
N TYR A 29 -20.95 -13.98 11.75
CA TYR A 29 -21.03 -13.81 10.31
C TYR A 29 -19.78 -13.14 9.71
N ALA A 30 -19.24 -12.12 10.38
CA ALA A 30 -18.03 -11.41 9.97
C ALA A 30 -16.82 -12.36 9.91
N PHE A 31 -16.61 -13.15 10.97
CA PHE A 31 -15.54 -14.15 11.03
C PHE A 31 -15.77 -15.33 10.08
N GLU A 32 -17.01 -15.75 9.82
CA GLU A 32 -17.31 -16.78 8.82
C GLU A 32 -16.88 -16.35 7.42
N ILE A 33 -17.20 -15.10 7.04
CA ILE A 33 -16.76 -14.54 5.76
C ILE A 33 -15.23 -14.48 5.71
N LEU A 34 -14.59 -13.94 6.76
CA LEU A 34 -13.14 -13.81 6.81
C LEU A 34 -12.45 -15.16 6.65
N LEU A 35 -12.85 -16.16 7.44
CA LEU A 35 -12.26 -17.49 7.39
C LEU A 35 -12.52 -18.20 6.06
N THR A 36 -13.67 -17.96 5.43
CA THR A 36 -13.96 -18.49 4.09
C THR A 36 -13.07 -17.84 3.03
N TYR A 37 -12.87 -16.53 3.11
CA TYR A 37 -11.96 -15.80 2.24
C TYR A 37 -10.52 -16.29 2.41
N LEU A 38 -10.03 -16.40 3.65
CA LEU A 38 -8.68 -16.92 3.93
C LEU A 38 -8.52 -18.36 3.45
N ALA A 39 -9.55 -19.21 3.59
CA ALA A 39 -9.51 -20.57 3.06
C ALA A 39 -9.35 -20.61 1.54
N LEU A 40 -9.94 -19.66 0.80
CA LEU A 40 -9.71 -19.50 -0.63
C LEU A 40 -8.28 -19.00 -0.90
N GLN A 41 -7.81 -18.03 -0.12
CA GLN A 41 -6.46 -17.46 -0.28
C GLN A 41 -5.34 -18.49 -0.07
N VAL A 42 -5.54 -19.52 0.77
CA VAL A 42 -4.57 -20.64 0.94
C VAL A 42 -4.30 -21.38 -0.38
N PHE A 43 -5.24 -21.40 -1.32
CA PHE A 43 -5.02 -22.03 -2.62
C PHE A 43 -4.24 -21.14 -3.58
N CYS A 44 -4.29 -19.82 -3.38
CA CYS A 44 -3.60 -18.84 -4.20
C CYS A 44 -2.17 -18.60 -3.69
N ASP A 45 -2.03 -18.38 -2.39
CA ASP A 45 -0.75 -18.09 -1.73
C ASP A 45 -0.68 -18.81 -0.37
N PRO A 46 -0.12 -20.04 -0.36
CA PRO A 46 -0.08 -20.85 0.84
C PRO A 46 0.99 -20.43 1.85
N GLN A 47 2.00 -19.63 1.48
CA GLN A 47 3.10 -19.27 2.39
C GLN A 47 2.69 -18.07 3.25
N ASN A 48 2.17 -17.02 2.64
CA ASN A 48 1.85 -15.77 3.34
C ASN A 48 0.50 -15.82 4.08
N CYS A 49 -0.34 -16.82 3.80
CA CYS A 49 -1.69 -16.92 4.37
C CYS A 49 -1.72 -17.66 5.73
N LEU A 50 -0.72 -18.47 6.06
CA LEU A 50 -0.77 -19.33 7.26
C LEU A 50 -0.74 -18.55 8.57
N ASP A 51 0.09 -17.51 8.65
CA ASP A 51 0.21 -16.69 9.85
C ASP A 51 -1.05 -15.84 10.06
N VAL A 52 -1.54 -15.22 8.97
CA VAL A 52 -2.82 -14.47 8.97
C VAL A 52 -4.00 -15.36 9.40
N ILE A 53 -4.02 -16.63 9.01
CA ILE A 53 -5.04 -17.58 9.47
C ILE A 53 -4.92 -17.84 10.96
N GLN A 54 -3.71 -18.07 11.49
CA GLN A 54 -3.54 -18.33 12.92
C GLN A 54 -3.98 -17.14 13.77
N ASP A 55 -3.60 -15.93 13.37
CA ASP A 55 -3.99 -14.69 14.04
C ASP A 55 -5.50 -14.47 13.97
N SER A 56 -6.10 -14.70 12.79
CA SER A 56 -7.56 -14.61 12.61
C SER A 56 -8.35 -15.64 13.41
N LEU A 57 -7.83 -16.88 13.53
CA LEU A 57 -8.44 -17.92 14.36
C LEU A 57 -8.34 -17.57 15.85
N SER A 58 -7.19 -17.06 16.30
CA SER A 58 -6.98 -16.60 17.69
C SER A 58 -7.92 -15.43 18.03
N CYS A 59 -8.00 -14.44 17.12
CA CYS A 59 -8.92 -13.31 17.22
C CYS A 59 -10.38 -13.78 17.32
N CYS A 60 -10.79 -14.71 16.46
CA CYS A 60 -12.12 -15.30 16.49
C CYS A 60 -12.40 -16.01 17.83
N GLU A 61 -11.45 -16.81 18.35
CA GLU A 61 -11.60 -17.44 19.65
C GLU A 61 -11.78 -16.43 20.77
N ASN A 62 -11.02 -15.33 20.76
CA ASN A 62 -11.11 -14.28 21.78
C ASN A 62 -12.43 -13.51 21.70
N ALA A 63 -12.89 -13.16 20.49
CA ALA A 63 -14.16 -12.48 20.25
C ALA A 63 -15.37 -13.35 20.67
N VAL A 64 -15.31 -14.64 20.36
CA VAL A 64 -16.39 -15.60 20.58
C VAL A 64 -16.44 -16.12 22.03
N LYS A 65 -15.28 -16.42 22.63
CA LYS A 65 -15.21 -16.97 24.00
C LYS A 65 -15.14 -15.87 25.07
N LYS A 66 -15.12 -14.58 24.68
CA LYS A 66 -14.94 -13.42 25.58
C LYS A 66 -13.81 -13.65 26.59
N ARG A 67 -12.69 -14.19 26.12
CA ARG A 67 -11.53 -14.37 27.00
C ARG A 67 -11.09 -12.99 27.46
N VAL A 68 -11.02 -12.82 28.78
CA VAL A 68 -10.47 -11.60 29.38
C VAL A 68 -8.99 -11.55 28.98
N LYS A 69 -8.51 -10.37 28.55
CA LYS A 69 -7.10 -10.15 28.25
C LYS A 69 -6.23 -10.75 29.36
N SER A 70 -5.24 -11.55 28.98
CA SER A 70 -4.36 -12.24 29.91
C SER A 70 -3.36 -11.27 30.56
N SER A 71 -3.10 -10.14 29.88
CA SER A 71 -2.23 -9.03 30.31
C SER A 71 -2.73 -7.70 29.76
N GLU A 72 -2.40 -6.58 30.43
CA GLU A 72 -2.74 -5.23 29.94
C GLU A 72 -2.10 -4.91 28.58
N ASP A 73 -0.97 -5.54 28.25
CA ASP A 73 -0.25 -5.37 26.99
C ASP A 73 -0.81 -6.21 25.81
N GLU A 74 -1.80 -7.07 26.05
CA GLU A 74 -2.38 -7.88 24.96
C GLU A 74 -3.30 -7.00 24.08
N PRO A 75 -3.12 -6.98 22.74
CA PRO A 75 -3.97 -6.18 21.85
C PRO A 75 -5.43 -6.65 21.94
N ASP A 76 -6.38 -5.74 21.72
CA ASP A 76 -7.78 -6.16 21.66
C ASP A 76 -8.01 -7.03 20.42
N TRP A 77 -8.95 -7.98 20.48
CA TRP A 77 -9.26 -8.81 19.33
C TRP A 77 -9.69 -7.95 18.13
N LEU A 78 -10.35 -6.81 18.38
CA LEU A 78 -10.72 -5.89 17.32
C LEU A 78 -9.51 -5.22 16.68
N ASP A 79 -8.47 -4.91 17.44
CA ASP A 79 -7.24 -4.29 16.93
C ASP A 79 -6.55 -5.28 15.96
N VAL A 80 -6.40 -6.55 16.36
CA VAL A 80 -5.87 -7.62 15.51
C VAL A 80 -6.73 -7.81 14.25
N LEU A 81 -8.05 -7.76 14.38
CA LEU A 81 -8.95 -7.85 13.23
C LEU A 81 -8.77 -6.67 12.28
N LEU A 82 -8.63 -5.44 12.81
CA LEU A 82 -8.40 -4.25 12.00
C LEU A 82 -7.09 -4.33 11.24
N ASP A 83 -6.02 -4.83 11.82
CA ASP A 83 -4.74 -5.02 11.13
C ASP A 83 -4.88 -6.00 9.95
N VAL A 84 -5.59 -7.12 10.15
CA VAL A 84 -5.93 -8.06 9.07
C VAL A 84 -6.77 -7.38 7.99
N LEU A 85 -7.77 -6.59 8.37
CA LEU A 85 -8.62 -5.86 7.42
C LEU A 85 -7.85 -4.77 6.67
N ILE A 86 -6.91 -4.08 7.32
CA ILE A 86 -6.04 -3.07 6.69
C ILE A 86 -5.14 -3.77 5.67
N ALA A 87 -4.53 -4.90 6.02
CA ALA A 87 -3.76 -5.72 5.07
C ALA A 87 -4.62 -6.21 3.90
N MET A 88 -5.87 -6.60 4.14
CA MET A 88 -6.81 -6.92 3.04
C MET A 88 -7.07 -5.74 2.11
N MET A 89 -7.00 -4.50 2.62
CA MET A 89 -7.22 -3.27 1.86
C MET A 89 -5.98 -2.83 1.09
N THR A 90 -4.79 -3.38 1.34
CA THR A 90 -3.60 -3.13 0.49
C THR A 90 -3.67 -3.94 -0.79
N HIS A 91 -4.20 -5.17 -0.73
CA HIS A 91 -4.35 -6.01 -1.91
C HIS A 91 -5.19 -5.35 -3.03
N PRO A 92 -4.79 -5.46 -4.31
CA PRO A 92 -5.48 -4.82 -5.43
C PRO A 92 -6.89 -5.39 -5.70
N SER A 93 -7.20 -6.56 -5.15
CA SER A 93 -8.46 -7.29 -5.37
C SER A 93 -9.71 -6.48 -4.96
N LYS A 94 -10.61 -6.23 -5.93
CA LYS A 94 -11.94 -5.66 -5.70
C LYS A 94 -12.76 -6.52 -4.70
N LEU A 95 -12.63 -7.85 -4.76
CA LEU A 95 -13.30 -8.78 -3.86
C LEU A 95 -12.80 -8.64 -2.41
N SER A 96 -11.48 -8.59 -2.22
CA SER A 96 -10.87 -8.43 -0.89
C SER A 96 -11.42 -7.17 -0.20
N ARG A 97 -11.45 -6.04 -0.93
CA ARG A 97 -11.97 -4.77 -0.42
C ARG A 97 -13.45 -4.82 -0.05
N ALA A 98 -14.27 -5.44 -0.89
CA ALA A 98 -15.70 -5.60 -0.63
C ALA A 98 -15.97 -6.46 0.61
N ILE A 99 -15.22 -7.56 0.75
CA ILE A 99 -15.27 -8.43 1.92
C ILE A 99 -14.81 -7.69 3.18
N ALA A 100 -13.67 -7.01 3.13
CA ALA A 100 -13.14 -6.28 4.27
C ALA A 100 -14.11 -5.20 4.77
N THR A 101 -14.73 -4.46 3.85
CA THR A 101 -15.75 -3.44 4.17
C THR A 101 -17.01 -4.05 4.77
N SER A 102 -17.43 -5.22 4.30
CA SER A 102 -18.57 -5.96 4.84
C SER A 102 -18.31 -6.45 6.27
N ILE A 103 -17.13 -7.04 6.51
CA ILE A 103 -16.68 -7.50 7.84
C ILE A 103 -16.61 -6.28 8.78
N PHE A 104 -15.95 -5.21 8.36
CA PHE A 104 -15.85 -3.97 9.14
C PHE A 104 -17.25 -3.46 9.53
N SER A 105 -18.18 -3.39 8.59
CA SER A 105 -19.58 -3.00 8.82
C SER A 105 -20.30 -3.85 9.87
N ALA A 106 -19.94 -5.13 10.03
CA ALA A 106 -20.54 -6.03 10.99
C ALA A 106 -19.98 -5.84 12.41
N VAL A 107 -18.71 -5.45 12.54
CA VAL A 107 -18.00 -5.34 13.83
C VAL A 107 -17.90 -3.91 14.39
N THR A 108 -18.43 -2.92 13.69
CA THR A 108 -18.30 -1.51 14.10
C THR A 108 -18.85 -1.19 15.49
N ASP A 109 -19.83 -1.97 15.98
CA ASP A 109 -20.41 -1.85 17.32
C ASP A 109 -19.35 -2.00 18.44
N HIS A 110 -18.18 -2.59 18.13
CA HIS A 110 -17.07 -2.82 19.04
C HIS A 110 -15.96 -1.76 18.96
N ILE A 111 -16.04 -0.79 18.04
CA ILE A 111 -14.96 0.18 17.79
C ILE A 111 -14.72 1.05 19.03
N THR A 112 -13.46 1.06 19.46
CA THR A 112 -12.95 1.90 20.55
C THR A 112 -12.12 3.06 19.99
N PRO A 113 -11.86 4.12 20.78
CA PRO A 113 -10.94 5.19 20.39
C PRO A 113 -9.54 4.70 20.02
N LEU A 114 -9.05 3.63 20.68
CA LEU A 114 -7.74 3.04 20.39
C LEU A 114 -7.73 2.33 19.04
N SER A 115 -8.74 1.50 18.79
CA SER A 115 -8.92 0.80 17.51
C SER A 115 -9.10 1.77 16.34
N LEU A 116 -9.80 2.89 16.56
CA LEU A 116 -9.88 3.96 15.56
C LEU A 116 -8.53 4.65 15.34
N GLY A 117 -7.70 4.73 16.38
CA GLY A 117 -6.33 5.21 16.33
C GLY A 117 -5.53 4.57 15.20
N LEU A 118 -5.56 3.24 15.10
CA LEU A 118 -4.88 2.46 14.05
C LEU A 118 -5.23 2.94 12.64
N LEU A 119 -6.52 3.17 12.37
CA LEU A 119 -6.98 3.68 11.08
C LEU A 119 -6.53 5.13 10.86
N THR A 120 -6.70 5.98 11.88
CA THR A 120 -6.38 7.41 11.76
C THR A 120 -4.89 7.67 11.65
N GLU A 121 -4.04 6.83 12.24
CA GLU A 121 -2.58 6.93 12.14
C GLU A 121 -2.12 6.75 10.70
N ILE A 122 -2.61 5.73 10.00
CA ILE A 122 -2.33 5.50 8.58
C ILE A 122 -2.84 6.67 7.73
N LEU A 123 -4.05 7.17 8.01
CA LEU A 123 -4.59 8.33 7.29
C LEU A 123 -3.73 9.59 7.47
N MET A 124 -3.12 9.77 8.64
CA MET A 124 -2.29 10.93 8.97
C MET A 124 -0.83 10.82 8.51
N LYS A 125 -0.36 9.63 8.11
CA LYS A 125 0.99 9.42 7.59
C LYS A 125 1.24 10.27 6.34
N LYS A 126 2.30 11.07 6.26
CA LYS A 126 2.51 11.93 5.08
C LYS A 126 3.08 11.12 3.92
N THR A 127 2.66 11.46 2.71
CA THR A 127 3.20 10.88 1.48
C THR A 127 4.67 11.26 1.26
N THR A 128 5.13 12.37 1.82
CA THR A 128 6.54 12.79 1.81
C THR A 128 7.46 11.87 2.60
N ASP A 129 6.92 11.19 3.61
CA ASP A 129 7.72 10.38 4.54
C ASP A 129 8.00 8.97 3.97
N MET A 130 7.42 8.64 2.81
CA MET A 130 7.54 7.33 2.14
C MET A 130 8.86 7.12 1.40
N ALA A 131 9.65 8.18 1.18
CA ALA A 131 10.91 8.07 0.46
C ALA A 131 11.98 7.27 1.23
N ASN A 132 11.88 7.24 2.57
CA ASN A 132 12.87 6.60 3.46
C ASN A 132 12.27 5.45 4.30
N ASP A 133 11.05 5.04 4.00
CA ASP A 133 10.35 4.00 4.77
C ASP A 133 10.49 2.67 4.02
N GLU A 134 11.43 1.85 4.49
CA GLU A 134 11.67 0.49 4.00
C GLU A 134 10.58 -0.47 4.48
N ASP A 135 9.97 -0.21 5.64
CA ASP A 135 8.97 -1.07 6.28
C ASP A 135 7.54 -0.90 5.73
N PHE A 136 7.29 0.04 4.81
CA PHE A 136 5.94 0.28 4.29
C PHE A 136 5.51 -0.69 3.17
N MET A 137 6.30 -1.72 2.88
CA MET A 137 5.99 -2.71 1.86
C MET A 137 4.99 -3.76 2.37
N PHE A 138 3.70 -3.51 2.14
CA PHE A 138 2.67 -4.53 2.29
C PHE A 138 2.65 -5.46 1.07
N GLY A 139 3.61 -6.39 1.02
CA GLY A 139 3.58 -7.58 0.17
C GLY A 139 4.07 -7.39 -1.27
N ASP A 140 5.39 -7.41 -1.44
CA ASP A 140 6.11 -8.16 -2.48
C ASP A 140 7.61 -8.11 -2.10
N GLU A 141 8.05 -9.03 -1.24
CA GLU A 141 9.48 -9.22 -0.95
C GLU A 141 10.12 -10.06 -2.08
N GLU A 142 10.35 -9.45 -3.24
CA GLU A 142 11.41 -9.89 -4.14
C GLU A 142 12.15 -8.66 -4.67
N GLY A 143 13.07 -8.17 -3.84
CA GLY A 143 13.94 -7.06 -4.16
C GLY A 143 15.03 -6.90 -3.11
N GLU A 144 15.80 -7.97 -2.84
CA GLU A 144 17.11 -7.84 -2.19
C GLU A 144 18.00 -6.98 -3.10
N SER A 145 17.91 -5.66 -2.97
CA SER A 145 18.98 -4.76 -3.37
C SER A 145 19.95 -4.74 -2.20
N GLU A 146 20.96 -5.61 -2.25
CA GLU A 146 22.12 -5.50 -1.38
C GLU A 146 22.70 -4.08 -1.57
N GLU A 147 22.53 -3.26 -0.54
CA GLU A 147 23.16 -1.95 -0.44
C GLU A 147 24.68 -2.14 -0.35
N GLU A 148 25.39 -2.00 -1.46
CA GLU A 148 26.79 -1.57 -1.41
C GLU A 148 26.82 -0.07 -1.11
N ASP A 149 26.98 0.21 0.18
CA ASP A 149 27.43 1.46 0.78
C ASP A 149 28.61 2.04 -0.01
N VAL A 150 28.35 3.11 -0.77
CA VAL A 150 29.40 4.00 -1.28
C VAL A 150 29.21 5.38 -0.66
N GLU A 151 29.44 5.49 0.65
CA GLU A 151 29.92 6.73 1.26
C GLU A 151 31.19 7.21 0.53
N MET A 152 31.05 8.19 -0.36
CA MET A 152 32.16 9.08 -0.71
C MET A 152 31.74 10.53 -0.56
N SER A 153 32.09 11.03 0.62
CA SER A 153 32.04 12.40 1.06
C SER A 153 32.98 13.31 0.27
N GLU A 154 32.44 14.48 -0.06
CA GLU A 154 33.02 15.82 -0.05
C GLU A 154 33.47 16.54 -1.35
N LYS A 155 32.78 17.69 -1.51
CA LYS A 155 33.26 19.04 -1.89
C LYS A 155 33.43 19.40 -3.36
N GLY A 156 32.46 20.17 -3.85
CA GLY A 156 32.75 21.46 -4.50
C GLY A 156 31.80 21.86 -5.62
N ALA A 157 31.27 23.08 -5.49
CA ALA A 157 30.59 23.92 -6.49
C ALA A 157 29.08 23.73 -6.67
N ASP A 158 28.36 24.41 -5.78
CA ASP A 158 27.30 25.38 -6.10
C ASP A 158 27.26 25.82 -7.57
N ASP A 159 26.16 25.56 -8.27
CA ASP A 159 25.49 26.55 -9.12
C ASP A 159 24.02 26.14 -9.29
N ASP A 160 23.13 27.00 -8.80
CA ASP A 160 21.70 27.01 -9.02
C ASP A 160 21.39 27.11 -10.52
N GLU A 161 20.43 26.33 -11.00
CA GLU A 161 19.40 26.83 -11.92
C GLU A 161 18.22 25.85 -11.89
N ASP A 162 17.21 26.23 -11.11
CA ASP A 162 15.84 25.73 -11.17
C ASP A 162 15.30 25.94 -12.59
N GLU A 163 15.15 24.87 -13.35
CA GLU A 163 14.19 24.80 -14.46
C GLU A 163 13.17 23.71 -14.16
N GLU A 164 12.06 24.15 -13.57
CA GLU A 164 10.79 23.43 -13.54
C GLU A 164 10.27 23.29 -14.98
N GLU A 165 10.62 22.20 -15.66
CA GLU A 165 9.86 21.75 -16.83
C GLU A 165 8.75 20.80 -16.34
N GLU A 166 7.59 21.40 -16.09
CA GLU A 166 6.29 20.71 -16.06
C GLU A 166 5.99 20.18 -17.46
N GLU A 167 6.29 18.90 -17.72
CA GLU A 167 5.66 18.19 -18.84
C GLU A 167 4.24 17.79 -18.44
N GLU A 168 3.30 18.58 -18.96
CA GLU A 168 1.87 18.26 -19.07
C GLU A 168 1.69 17.06 -20.02
N GLU A 169 1.33 15.89 -19.49
CA GLU A 169 0.73 14.83 -20.29
C GLU A 169 -0.77 14.73 -19.98
N ASP A 170 -1.53 14.93 -21.06
CA ASP A 170 -2.97 14.90 -21.20
C ASP A 170 -3.52 13.51 -20.81
N ASP A 171 -4.39 13.49 -19.80
CA ASP A 171 -5.04 12.30 -19.26
C ASP A 171 -6.33 12.04 -20.06
N ASP A 172 -6.19 11.34 -21.19
CA ASP A 172 -7.34 10.76 -21.91
C ASP A 172 -7.58 9.33 -21.39
N ASP A 173 -8.46 9.26 -20.38
CA ASP A 173 -9.13 8.08 -19.85
C ASP A 173 -9.87 7.32 -20.97
N GLU A 174 -9.32 6.19 -21.43
CA GLU A 174 -10.11 5.08 -21.97
C GLU A 174 -9.74 3.76 -21.26
N GLU A 175 -10.59 3.39 -20.30
CA GLU A 175 -10.61 2.07 -19.66
C GLU A 175 -10.83 0.96 -20.70
N GLU A 176 -9.79 0.18 -21.01
CA GLU A 176 -9.94 -1.19 -21.49
C GLU A 176 -9.18 -2.16 -20.58
N GLU A 177 -9.92 -2.80 -19.68
CA GLU A 177 -9.46 -3.96 -18.91
C GLU A 177 -9.30 -5.17 -19.85
N GLU A 178 -8.06 -5.52 -20.21
CA GLU A 178 -7.73 -6.84 -20.75
C GLU A 178 -7.00 -7.69 -19.70
N ASP A 179 -7.74 -8.67 -19.15
CA ASP A 179 -7.25 -9.88 -18.50
C ASP A 179 -6.13 -10.54 -19.31
N LYS A 180 -4.90 -10.59 -18.77
CA LYS A 180 -3.87 -11.56 -19.19
C LYS A 180 -3.21 -12.23 -17.99
N ASP A 181 -3.87 -13.29 -17.55
CA ASP A 181 -3.27 -14.40 -16.82
C ASP A 181 -2.26 -15.13 -17.72
N GLY A 182 -1.07 -15.37 -17.17
CA GLY A 182 -0.11 -16.37 -17.64
C GLY A 182 1.00 -15.89 -18.58
N ASN A 183 2.18 -15.56 -18.04
CA ASN A 183 3.39 -16.36 -18.29
C ASN A 183 4.54 -15.94 -17.36
N ALA A 184 5.05 -16.89 -16.58
CA ALA A 184 6.34 -16.77 -15.92
C ALA A 184 7.46 -17.21 -16.88
N ALA A 185 8.62 -16.58 -16.72
CA ALA A 185 9.92 -16.93 -17.31
C ALA A 185 10.15 -16.55 -18.78
N GLU A 186 10.35 -15.25 -19.01
CA GLU A 186 11.59 -14.75 -19.64
C GLU A 186 11.80 -13.32 -19.13
N THR A 187 12.73 -13.12 -18.19
CA THR A 187 13.27 -11.79 -17.88
C THR A 187 14.08 -11.32 -19.08
N ASN A 188 13.41 -11.00 -20.17
CA ASN A 188 13.93 -10.05 -21.12
C ASN A 188 13.68 -8.69 -20.45
N MET A 189 14.63 -8.25 -19.62
CA MET A 189 14.62 -6.87 -19.12
C MET A 189 14.48 -5.99 -20.35
N GLU A 190 13.31 -5.40 -20.57
CA GLU A 190 13.11 -4.34 -21.55
C GLU A 190 13.96 -3.17 -21.07
N VAL A 191 15.23 -3.19 -21.48
CA VAL A 191 16.14 -2.10 -21.25
C VAL A 191 15.60 -0.96 -22.09
N ASP A 192 15.04 0.01 -21.37
CA ASP A 192 14.58 1.31 -21.86
C ASP A 192 15.43 1.81 -23.03
N GLU A 193 14.78 2.05 -24.18
CA GLU A 193 15.45 2.41 -25.41
C GLU A 193 16.28 3.69 -25.24
N ASP A 194 15.86 4.60 -24.35
CA ASP A 194 16.59 5.82 -24.03
C ASP A 194 17.89 5.54 -23.27
N PHE A 195 17.89 4.55 -22.38
CA PHE A 195 19.10 4.11 -21.71
C PHE A 195 20.05 3.42 -22.69
N ARG A 196 19.52 2.59 -23.60
CA ARG A 196 20.31 1.99 -24.68
C ARG A 196 20.94 3.06 -25.58
N GLN A 197 20.21 4.10 -25.94
CA GLN A 197 20.73 5.22 -26.72
C GLN A 197 21.80 6.01 -25.94
N LYS A 198 21.59 6.29 -24.65
CA LYS A 198 22.58 6.97 -23.79
C LYS A 198 23.86 6.15 -23.64
N VAL A 199 23.76 4.83 -23.47
CA VAL A 199 24.91 3.92 -23.41
C VAL A 199 25.59 3.81 -24.77
N LYS A 200 24.83 3.71 -25.88
CA LYS A 200 25.38 3.70 -27.24
C LYS A 200 26.14 5.00 -27.55
N ASN A 201 25.56 6.14 -27.19
CA ASN A 201 26.21 7.45 -27.33
C ASN A 201 27.44 7.58 -26.42
N ALA A 202 27.41 6.99 -25.23
CA ALA A 202 28.55 6.96 -24.32
C ALA A 202 29.67 6.01 -24.79
N LEU A 203 29.38 4.96 -25.57
CA LEU A 203 30.39 4.09 -26.19
C LEU A 203 30.91 4.62 -27.53
N GLY A 204 30.14 5.46 -28.23
CA GLY A 204 30.53 6.01 -29.54
C GLY A 204 30.83 4.91 -30.57
N ASP A 205 31.92 5.06 -31.31
CA ASP A 205 32.34 4.12 -32.37
C ASP A 205 32.63 2.70 -31.83
N ALA A 206 32.88 2.54 -30.54
CA ALA A 206 33.07 1.22 -29.91
C ALA A 206 31.77 0.40 -29.85
N ALA A 207 30.60 1.01 -30.02
CA ALA A 207 29.30 0.31 -29.99
C ALA A 207 28.95 -0.43 -31.29
N ASP A 208 29.51 -0.01 -32.45
CA ASP A 208 29.12 -0.53 -33.77
C ASP A 208 30.12 -1.56 -34.35
N ASN A 209 31.23 -1.85 -33.65
CA ASN A 209 32.31 -2.74 -34.13
C ASN A 209 32.10 -4.25 -33.82
N THR A 210 30.86 -4.73 -33.76
CA THR A 210 30.57 -6.14 -33.42
C THR A 210 30.54 -7.11 -34.62
N ASP A 211 30.85 -6.66 -35.84
CA ASP A 211 30.84 -7.52 -37.03
C ASP A 211 32.20 -7.50 -37.77
N ASP A 212 33.02 -8.50 -37.44
CA ASP A 212 33.95 -9.16 -38.37
C ASP A 212 35.06 -8.33 -39.05
N SER A 213 35.72 -7.42 -38.34
CA SER A 213 36.99 -6.83 -38.81
C SER A 213 38.03 -6.74 -37.69
N GLU A 214 39.03 -7.62 -37.73
CA GLU A 214 40.28 -7.55 -36.95
C GLU A 214 41.18 -6.36 -37.39
N GLU A 215 40.60 -5.24 -37.83
CA GLU A 215 41.33 -4.06 -38.28
C GLU A 215 41.25 -2.96 -37.22
N GLU A 216 42.40 -2.77 -36.56
CA GLU A 216 42.78 -1.63 -35.71
C GLU A 216 41.69 -1.16 -34.73
N LEU A 217 41.68 -1.77 -33.54
CA LEU A 217 41.26 -1.07 -32.32
C LEU A 217 42.00 0.26 -32.31
N SER A 218 41.32 1.32 -32.74
CA SER A 218 41.81 2.69 -32.73
C SER A 218 42.47 2.94 -31.38
N ASP A 219 43.68 3.51 -31.40
CA ASP A 219 44.36 4.06 -30.23
C ASP A 219 43.46 5.13 -29.58
N LEU A 220 42.43 4.70 -28.84
CA LEU A 220 41.63 5.56 -27.99
C LEU A 220 42.62 6.16 -27.00
N SER A 221 42.77 7.48 -27.07
CA SER A 221 43.68 8.15 -26.16
C SER A 221 43.21 7.93 -24.72
N ASP A 222 44.12 7.89 -23.75
CA ASP A 222 43.76 7.81 -22.32
C ASP A 222 42.72 8.89 -21.92
N SER A 223 42.74 10.04 -22.60
CA SER A 223 41.78 11.14 -22.40
C SER A 223 40.38 10.86 -22.97
N GLU A 224 40.26 10.07 -24.03
CA GLU A 224 38.96 9.64 -24.59
C GLU A 224 38.37 8.51 -23.77
N MET A 225 39.18 7.54 -23.34
CA MET A 225 38.74 6.45 -22.45
C MET A 225 38.11 6.99 -21.16
N ILE A 226 38.73 7.99 -20.52
CA ILE A 226 38.19 8.64 -19.32
C ILE A 226 36.84 9.34 -19.60
N LYS A 227 36.65 9.92 -20.80
CA LYS A 227 35.38 10.57 -21.17
C LYS A 227 34.27 9.54 -21.39
N HIS A 228 34.58 8.42 -22.02
CA HIS A 228 33.64 7.32 -22.20
C HIS A 228 33.21 6.74 -20.84
N ASP A 229 34.16 6.49 -19.93
CA ASP A 229 33.85 6.04 -18.56
C ASP A 229 32.99 7.06 -17.79
N ALA A 230 33.28 8.36 -17.90
CA ALA A 230 32.49 9.40 -17.26
C ALA A 230 31.06 9.49 -17.84
N ALA A 231 30.90 9.33 -19.16
CA ALA A 231 29.59 9.33 -19.82
C ALA A 231 28.77 8.08 -19.47
N LEU A 232 29.41 6.91 -19.41
CA LEU A 232 28.77 5.67 -18.93
C LEU A 232 28.35 5.81 -17.48
N ALA A 233 29.23 6.28 -16.59
CA ALA A 233 28.90 6.51 -15.19
C ALA A 233 27.73 7.49 -15.03
N ALA A 234 27.66 8.54 -15.85
CA ALA A 234 26.52 9.46 -15.86
C ALA A 234 25.21 8.79 -16.32
N ALA A 235 25.26 7.95 -17.37
CA ALA A 235 24.11 7.20 -17.85
C ALA A 235 23.57 6.24 -16.76
N PHE A 236 24.44 5.46 -16.12
CA PHE A 236 24.06 4.56 -15.02
C PHE A 236 23.51 5.32 -13.81
N ARG A 237 24.12 6.45 -13.41
CA ARG A 237 23.60 7.31 -12.34
C ARG A 237 22.22 7.90 -12.66
N SER A 238 21.97 8.24 -13.93
CA SER A 238 20.67 8.75 -14.36
C SER A 238 19.59 7.67 -14.30
N ARG A 239 19.92 6.43 -14.70
CA ARG A 239 19.03 5.27 -14.62
C ARG A 239 18.71 4.91 -13.18
N ASN A 240 19.73 4.86 -12.32
CA ASN A 240 19.51 4.55 -10.91
C ASN A 240 18.61 5.61 -10.24
N ARG A 241 18.85 6.90 -10.53
CA ARG A 241 17.97 7.97 -10.03
C ARG A 241 16.54 7.87 -10.55
N SER A 242 16.33 7.49 -11.81
CA SER A 242 14.97 7.34 -12.34
C SER A 242 14.24 6.15 -11.74
N GLU A 243 14.91 5.03 -11.50
CA GLU A 243 14.31 3.87 -10.83
C GLU A 243 13.98 4.16 -9.36
N ILE A 244 14.88 4.80 -8.61
CA ILE A 244 14.61 5.25 -7.24
C ILE A 244 13.39 6.20 -7.20
N LYS A 245 13.29 7.13 -8.16
CA LYS A 245 12.13 8.03 -8.27
C LYS A 245 10.84 7.26 -8.59
N LYS A 246 10.89 6.29 -9.50
CA LYS A 246 9.73 5.44 -9.84
C LYS A 246 9.24 4.66 -8.62
N VAL A 247 10.13 3.93 -7.95
CA VAL A 247 9.79 3.17 -6.73
C VAL A 247 9.23 4.08 -5.63
N SER A 248 9.81 5.28 -5.44
CA SER A 248 9.28 6.26 -4.48
C SER A 248 7.87 6.75 -4.85
N ASN A 249 7.60 6.97 -6.14
CA ASN A 249 6.28 7.38 -6.61
C ASN A 249 5.25 6.25 -6.49
N ASP A 250 5.64 5.01 -6.78
CA ASP A 250 4.77 3.83 -6.60
C ASP A 250 4.39 3.65 -5.13
N LYS A 251 5.35 3.77 -4.21
CA LYS A 251 5.09 3.76 -2.74
C LYS A 251 4.07 4.83 -2.34
N LYS A 252 4.21 6.06 -2.87
CA LYS A 252 3.26 7.14 -2.59
C LYS A 252 1.87 6.82 -3.14
N GLN A 253 1.76 6.31 -4.36
CA GLN A 253 0.49 5.93 -4.96
C GLN A 253 -0.19 4.79 -4.20
N GLN A 254 0.58 3.79 -3.73
CA GLN A 254 0.08 2.72 -2.89
C GLN A 254 -0.47 3.24 -1.55
N LEU A 255 0.24 4.17 -0.89
CA LEU A 255 -0.25 4.81 0.34
C LEU A 255 -1.53 5.61 0.07
N ILE A 256 -1.58 6.45 -0.97
CA ILE A 256 -2.76 7.24 -1.32
C ILE A 256 -3.94 6.31 -1.59
N THR A 257 -3.72 5.24 -2.35
CA THR A 257 -4.71 4.22 -2.64
C THR A 257 -5.22 3.54 -1.38
N LEU A 258 -4.33 3.15 -0.46
CA LEU A 258 -4.70 2.60 0.84
C LEU A 258 -5.55 3.59 1.63
N LYS A 259 -5.14 4.87 1.72
CA LYS A 259 -5.91 5.90 2.43
C LYS A 259 -7.31 6.08 1.84
N ILE A 260 -7.45 6.12 0.52
CA ILE A 260 -8.76 6.20 -0.15
C ILE A 260 -9.62 5.01 0.23
N ARG A 261 -9.04 3.80 0.26
CA ARG A 261 -9.73 2.57 0.66
C ARG A 261 -10.12 2.60 2.14
N LEU A 262 -9.24 3.06 3.04
CA LEU A 262 -9.57 3.20 4.46
C LEU A 262 -10.66 4.26 4.72
N LEU A 263 -10.79 5.27 3.87
CA LEU A 263 -11.93 6.19 3.93
C LEU A 263 -13.28 5.48 3.68
N ASP A 264 -13.33 4.31 3.03
CA ASP A 264 -14.55 3.50 2.95
C ASP A 264 -14.97 2.96 4.32
N PHE A 265 -14.03 2.56 5.17
CA PHE A 265 -14.32 2.19 6.55
C PHE A 265 -14.84 3.40 7.34
N ILE A 266 -14.24 4.57 7.14
CA ILE A 266 -14.72 5.81 7.77
C ILE A 266 -16.14 6.16 7.30
N GLU A 267 -16.47 5.93 6.03
CA GLU A 267 -17.82 6.11 5.50
C GLU A 267 -18.83 5.19 6.18
N VAL A 268 -18.49 3.91 6.37
CA VAL A 268 -19.32 2.95 7.10
C VAL A 268 -19.58 3.41 8.54
N LEU A 269 -18.53 3.88 9.24
CA LEU A 269 -18.64 4.43 10.59
C LEU A 269 -19.61 5.62 10.66
N ILE A 270 -19.51 6.55 9.71
CA ILE A 270 -20.37 7.74 9.67
C ILE A 270 -21.83 7.33 9.38
N LYS A 271 -22.07 6.39 8.46
CA LYS A 271 -23.41 5.91 8.08
C LYS A 271 -24.12 5.19 9.23
N GLN A 272 -23.40 4.46 10.07
CA GLN A 272 -23.98 3.71 11.18
C GLN A 272 -24.21 4.55 12.45
N ASN A 273 -23.93 5.85 12.40
CA ASN A 273 -24.23 6.82 13.46
C ASN A 273 -23.65 6.46 14.83
N HIS A 274 -22.36 6.11 14.86
CA HIS A 274 -21.62 5.79 16.08
C HIS A 274 -21.60 6.93 17.11
N LYS A 275 -21.20 6.60 18.34
CA LYS A 275 -21.13 7.54 19.48
C LYS A 275 -20.37 8.81 19.10
N ALA A 276 -20.84 9.95 19.62
CA ALA A 276 -20.24 11.25 19.31
C ALA A 276 -18.74 11.30 19.62
N GLU A 277 -18.30 10.66 20.71
CA GLU A 277 -16.89 10.54 21.10
C GLU A 277 -16.01 9.94 20.00
N ILE A 278 -16.44 8.84 19.37
CA ILE A 278 -15.71 8.16 18.29
C ILE A 278 -15.68 9.05 17.05
N VAL A 279 -16.83 9.63 16.69
CA VAL A 279 -16.98 10.45 15.49
C VAL A 279 -16.18 11.76 15.59
N THR A 280 -16.01 12.32 16.78
CA THR A 280 -15.23 13.55 16.96
C THR A 280 -13.74 13.38 16.66
N LEU A 281 -13.22 12.15 16.81
CA LEU A 281 -11.81 11.83 16.51
C LEU A 281 -11.53 11.87 15.00
N LEU A 282 -12.56 11.80 14.16
CA LEU A 282 -12.44 11.84 12.70
C LEU A 282 -12.30 13.26 12.12
N PHE A 283 -12.67 14.30 12.86
CA PHE A 283 -12.63 15.67 12.34
C PHE A 283 -11.21 16.08 11.97
N ARG A 284 -10.22 15.82 12.84
CA ARG A 284 -8.84 16.22 12.61
C ARG A 284 -8.23 15.46 11.42
N PRO A 285 -8.29 14.12 11.35
CA PRO A 285 -7.77 13.39 10.19
C PRO A 285 -8.38 13.81 8.86
N LEU A 286 -9.70 14.03 8.80
CA LEU A 286 -10.35 14.46 7.56
C LEU A 286 -9.97 15.87 7.12
N LEU A 287 -9.70 16.78 8.07
CA LEU A 287 -9.21 18.11 7.76
C LEU A 287 -7.75 18.10 7.28
N GLU A 288 -6.89 17.32 7.91
CA GLU A 288 -5.49 17.20 7.48
C GLU A 288 -5.39 16.61 6.07
N LEU A 289 -6.20 15.59 5.76
CA LEU A 289 -6.28 15.00 4.41
C LEU A 289 -6.77 15.99 3.35
N ARG A 290 -7.69 16.87 3.72
CA ARG A 290 -8.11 17.96 2.84
C ARG A 290 -6.95 18.92 2.60
N ASP A 291 -6.29 19.37 3.67
CA ASP A 291 -5.23 20.35 3.55
C ASP A 291 -3.99 19.77 2.83
N SER A 292 -3.74 18.46 2.93
CA SER A 292 -2.69 17.77 2.15
C SER A 292 -3.04 17.71 0.66
N SER A 293 -4.31 17.44 0.32
CA SER A 293 -4.77 17.43 -1.08
C SER A 293 -4.70 18.79 -1.77
N GLU A 294 -4.78 19.90 -1.02
CA GLU A 294 -4.60 21.24 -1.59
C GLU A 294 -3.14 21.53 -1.94
N ARG A 295 -2.19 20.84 -1.30
CA ARG A 295 -0.74 21.02 -1.53
C ARG A 295 -0.18 20.05 -2.56
N ASN A 296 -0.86 18.93 -2.81
CA ASN A 296 -0.39 17.86 -3.68
C ASN A 296 -1.49 17.44 -4.66
N ARG A 297 -1.32 17.74 -5.96
CA ARG A 297 -2.31 17.42 -7.01
C ARG A 297 -2.61 15.92 -7.11
N ILE A 298 -1.66 15.06 -6.75
CA ILE A 298 -1.83 13.59 -6.78
C ILE A 298 -2.85 13.14 -5.71
N GLU A 299 -3.08 13.93 -4.66
CA GLU A 299 -3.99 13.62 -3.56
C GLU A 299 -5.40 14.21 -3.73
N VAL A 300 -5.74 14.78 -4.90
CA VAL A 300 -7.03 15.46 -5.11
C VAL A 300 -8.22 14.54 -4.85
N THR A 301 -8.20 13.32 -5.37
CA THR A 301 -9.29 12.33 -5.17
C THR A 301 -9.46 11.93 -3.70
N LEU A 302 -8.36 11.81 -2.97
CA LEU A 302 -8.33 11.56 -1.53
C LEU A 302 -8.97 12.73 -0.76
N GLY A 303 -8.59 13.96 -1.11
CA GLY A 303 -9.14 15.20 -0.55
C GLY A 303 -10.63 15.35 -0.78
N GLU A 304 -11.10 15.14 -2.01
CA GLU A 304 -12.53 15.21 -2.35
C GLU A 304 -13.37 14.22 -1.54
N LYS A 305 -12.87 12.99 -1.37
CA LYS A 305 -13.52 11.98 -0.54
C LYS A 305 -13.53 12.40 0.93
N ALA A 306 -12.41 12.90 1.46
CA ALA A 306 -12.33 13.41 2.83
C ALA A 306 -13.31 14.56 3.09
N ILE A 307 -13.42 15.53 2.17
CA ILE A 307 -14.38 16.66 2.26
C ILE A 307 -15.83 16.15 2.24
N ARG A 308 -16.13 15.17 1.37
CA ARG A 308 -17.46 14.55 1.28
C ARG A 308 -17.86 13.93 2.62
N LEU A 309 -16.96 13.16 3.22
CA LEU A 309 -17.16 12.53 4.52
C LEU A 309 -17.27 13.55 5.65
N TYR A 310 -16.43 14.59 5.64
CA TYR A 310 -16.50 15.70 6.60
C TYR A 310 -17.89 16.38 6.57
N ARG A 311 -18.40 16.68 5.37
CA ARG A 311 -19.75 17.26 5.19
C ARG A 311 -20.84 16.31 5.67
N GLN A 312 -20.71 15.01 5.40
CA GLN A 312 -21.69 14.01 5.85
C GLN A 312 -21.71 13.89 7.38
N LEU A 313 -20.54 13.93 8.00
CA LEU A 313 -20.37 13.91 9.45
C LEU A 313 -21.00 15.16 10.10
N TYR A 314 -20.76 16.34 9.52
CA TYR A 314 -21.40 17.58 9.96
C TYR A 314 -22.93 17.53 9.81
N LYS A 315 -23.46 16.98 8.72
CA LYS A 315 -24.91 16.82 8.53
C LYS A 315 -25.54 15.82 9.51
N SER A 316 -24.86 14.69 9.74
CA SER A 316 -25.33 13.62 10.63
C SER A 316 -25.41 14.06 12.10
N LYS A 317 -24.45 14.87 12.57
CA LYS A 317 -24.39 15.32 13.97
C LYS A 317 -24.87 16.76 14.19
N GLY A 318 -24.83 17.63 13.18
CA GLY A 318 -25.26 19.03 13.27
C GLY A 318 -26.77 19.21 13.52
N VAL A 319 -27.60 18.22 13.20
CA VAL A 319 -29.04 18.23 13.51
C VAL A 319 -29.33 17.89 14.98
N GLY A 320 -28.40 17.21 15.68
CA GLY A 320 -28.58 16.81 17.08
C GLY A 320 -27.80 17.65 18.10
N PHE A 321 -26.70 18.31 17.69
CA PHE A 321 -25.78 18.98 18.62
C PHE A 321 -26.21 20.40 19.03
N TRP A 322 -27.10 21.06 18.26
CA TRP A 322 -27.58 22.43 18.54
C TRP A 322 -29.03 22.48 19.04
N SER A 323 -29.60 21.35 19.44
CA SER A 323 -30.99 21.27 19.92
C SER A 323 -31.12 20.98 21.43
N TYR A 324 -30.07 21.22 22.20
CA TYR A 324 -30.10 21.27 23.66
C TYR A 324 -29.61 22.62 24.17
#